data_AF-A0A2W6YLU3-F1
#
_entry.id   AF-A0A2W6YLU3-F1
#
_cell.length_a   1.000
_cell.length_b   1.000
_cell.length_c   1.000
_cell.angle_alpha   90.00
_cell.angle_beta   90.00
_cell.angle_gamma   90.00
#
_symmetry.space_group_name_H-M   'P 1'
#
loop_
_entity.id
_entity.type
_entity.pdbx_description
1 polymer ?
#
loop_
_entity_poly.entity_id
_entity_poly.type
_entity_poly.pdbx_seq_one_letter_code
_entity_poly.pdbx_strand_id
1 'polypeptide(L)'
;MASMNISLPDPMRDWVQRRIDSGRYASVSDYVRDLIRRDQQSERLLSVEDIRRSISESRAQGEVSRSAEDVFSALESKLSALMADR
;
A
#
# COMPACT_ATOMS: atom_id res chain seq x y z
N MET A 1 16.96 -6.20 21.23
CA MET A 1 17.08 -5.87 19.79
C MET A 1 17.76 -7.03 19.11
N ALA A 2 17.27 -7.48 17.96
CA ALA A 2 18.00 -8.42 17.11
C ALA A 2 19.16 -7.67 16.42
N SER A 3 20.33 -8.30 16.32
CA SER A 3 21.49 -7.75 15.61
C SER A 3 21.56 -8.34 14.19
N MET A 4 21.83 -7.51 13.20
CA MET A 4 22.03 -7.90 11.81
C MET A 4 23.28 -7.20 11.28
N ASN A 5 24.24 -7.98 10.78
CA ASN A 5 25.46 -7.47 10.16
C ASN A 5 25.27 -7.37 8.65
N ILE A 6 25.62 -6.23 8.07
CA ILE A 6 25.46 -5.96 6.63
C ILE A 6 26.79 -5.41 6.11
N SER A 7 27.34 -6.05 5.09
CA SER A 7 28.52 -5.56 4.37
C SER A 7 28.08 -4.73 3.18
N LEU A 8 28.64 -3.52 3.04
CA LEU A 8 28.34 -2.60 1.95
C LEU A 8 29.64 -2.22 1.21
N PRO A 9 29.60 -2.08 -0.12
CA PRO A 9 30.67 -1.45 -0.88
C PRO A 9 30.93 -0.01 -0.40
N ASP A 10 32.18 0.44 -0.55
CA ASP A 10 32.62 1.76 -0.10
C ASP A 10 31.71 2.92 -0.54
N PRO A 11 31.27 3.00 -1.82
CA PRO A 11 30.37 4.07 -2.26
C PRO A 11 29.02 4.10 -1.52
N MET A 12 28.49 2.93 -1.16
CA MET A 12 27.24 2.82 -0.42
C MET A 12 27.42 3.21 1.05
N ARG A 13 28.55 2.83 1.67
CA ARG A 13 28.88 3.28 3.02
C ARG A 13 28.99 4.80 3.08
N ASP A 14 29.70 5.42 2.13
CA ASP A 14 29.86 6.87 2.07
C ASP A 14 28.52 7.57 1.87
N TRP A 15 27.63 6.97 1.06
CA TRP A 15 26.26 7.46 0.93
C TRP A 15 25.53 7.47 2.27
N VAL A 16 25.55 6.36 3.01
CA VAL A 16 24.91 6.28 4.33
C VAL A 16 25.53 7.28 5.31
N GLN A 17 26.85 7.43 5.30
CA GLN A 17 27.56 8.37 6.18
C GLN A 17 27.09 9.81 5.93
N ARG A 18 26.99 10.25 4.67
CA ARG A 18 26.44 11.59 4.35
C ARG A 18 25.02 11.81 4.87
N ARG A 19 24.20 10.76 4.93
CA ARG A 19 22.84 10.85 5.50
C ARG A 19 22.87 11.08 7.01
N ILE A 20 23.84 10.49 7.71
CA ILE A 20 24.06 10.70 9.14
C ILE A 20 24.63 12.10 9.37
N ASP A 21 25.66 12.49 8.62
CA ASP A 21 26.33 13.79 8.75
C ASP A 21 25.38 14.97 8.47
N SER A 22 24.35 14.75 7.65
CA SER A 22 23.29 15.74 7.43
C SER A 22 22.40 16.00 8.66
N GLY A 23 22.60 15.26 9.75
CA GLY A 23 21.78 15.32 10.97
C GLY A 23 20.41 14.64 10.85
N ARG A 24 20.08 14.08 9.68
CA ARG A 24 18.79 13.42 9.44
C ARG A 24 18.64 12.09 10.17
N TYR A 25 19.73 11.41 10.47
CA TYR A 25 19.75 10.12 11.17
C TYR A 25 20.87 10.13 12.23
N ALA A 26 20.61 9.57 13.41
CA ALA A 26 21.59 9.53 14.49
C ALA A 26 22.60 8.38 14.35
N SER A 27 22.28 7.34 13.56
CA SER A 27 23.16 6.20 13.31
C SER A 27 22.84 5.48 12.00
N VAL A 28 23.75 4.60 11.57
CA VAL A 28 23.52 3.68 10.43
C VAL A 28 22.29 2.81 10.67
N SER A 29 22.14 2.28 11.89
CA SER A 29 20.99 1.45 12.24
C SER A 29 19.67 2.22 12.16
N ASP A 30 19.65 3.52 12.47
CA ASP A 30 18.46 4.35 12.31
C ASP A 30 18.10 4.54 10.84
N TYR A 31 19.10 4.80 10.00
CA TYR A 31 18.91 4.89 8.55
C TYR A 31 18.35 3.59 7.97
N VAL A 32 18.94 2.44 8.32
CA VAL A 32 18.49 1.13 7.82
C VAL A 32 17.08 0.79 8.31
N ARG A 33 16.74 1.07 9.58
CA ARG A 33 15.37 0.85 10.09
C ARG A 33 14.34 1.71 9.36
N ASP A 34 14.69 2.95 9.02
CA ASP A 34 13.82 3.82 8.22
C ASP A 34 13.66 3.32 6.78
N LEU A 35 14.73 2.84 6.16
CA LEU A 35 14.66 2.20 4.84
C LEU A 35 13.73 0.98 4.84
N ILE A 36 13.88 0.08 5.81
CA ILE A 36 13.01 -1.10 5.94
C ILE A 36 11.54 -0.67 6.13
N ARG A 37 11.27 0.40 6.90
CA ARG A 37 9.91 0.89 7.08
C ARG A 37 9.31 1.42 5.77
N ARG A 38 10.09 2.15 4.97
CA ARG A 38 9.66 2.66 3.66
C ARG A 38 9.45 1.54 2.65
N ASP A 39 10.30 0.53 2.69
CA ASP A 39 10.19 -0.67 1.88
C ASP A 39 8.89 -1.42 2.21
N GLN A 40 8.65 -1.73 3.49
CA GLN A 40 7.38 -2.31 3.95
C GLN A 40 6.16 -1.44 3.61
N GLN A 41 6.28 -0.12 3.69
CA GLN A 41 5.19 0.78 3.29
C GLN A 41 4.94 0.69 1.78
N SER A 42 6.00 0.60 0.98
CA SER A 42 5.91 0.46 -0.48
C SER A 42 5.33 -0.91 -0.88
N GLU A 43 5.69 -1.98 -0.16
CA GLU A 43 5.02 -3.27 -0.31
C GLU A 43 3.54 -3.20 0.09
N ARG A 44 3.18 -2.49 1.16
CA ARG A 44 1.77 -2.25 1.51
C ARG A 44 1.01 -1.39 0.51
N LEU A 45 1.71 -0.66 -0.38
CA LEU A 45 1.07 -0.03 -1.54
C LEU A 45 0.56 -1.06 -2.57
N LEU A 46 0.55 -2.36 -2.25
CA LEU A 46 -0.39 -3.36 -2.77
C LEU A 46 -1.78 -2.76 -3.06
N SER A 47 -2.26 -1.80 -2.27
CA SER A 47 -3.49 -1.06 -2.57
C SER A 47 -3.53 -0.40 -3.95
N VAL A 48 -2.46 0.21 -4.48
CA VAL A 48 -2.51 0.88 -5.80
C VAL A 48 -2.60 -0.14 -6.92
N GLU A 49 -1.83 -1.22 -6.84
CA GLU A 49 -1.86 -2.28 -7.86
C GLU A 49 -3.14 -3.09 -7.78
N ASP A 50 -3.69 -3.29 -6.57
CA ASP A 50 -5.00 -3.89 -6.34
C ASP A 50 -6.14 -2.99 -6.83
N ILE A 51 -6.05 -1.67 -6.61
CA ILE A 51 -7.00 -0.68 -7.18
C ILE A 51 -6.93 -0.71 -8.70
N ARG A 52 -5.73 -0.70 -9.29
CA ARG A 52 -5.55 -0.81 -10.73
C ARG A 52 -6.12 -2.10 -11.29
N ARG A 53 -5.90 -3.22 -10.60
CA ARG A 53 -6.47 -4.52 -10.95
C ARG A 53 -7.99 -4.47 -10.92
N SER A 54 -8.58 -4.01 -9.82
CA SER A 54 -10.04 -3.86 -9.67
C SER A 54 -10.65 -2.97 -10.77
N ILE A 55 -9.99 -1.85 -11.11
CA ILE A 55 -10.42 -0.98 -12.22
C ILE A 55 -10.31 -1.70 -13.56
N SER A 56 -9.23 -2.45 -13.80
CA SER A 56 -9.02 -3.18 -15.05
C SER A 56 -10.05 -4.31 -15.24
N GLU A 57 -10.34 -5.06 -14.18
CA GLU A 57 -11.36 -6.10 -14.15
C GLU A 57 -12.74 -5.51 -14.41
N SER A 58 -13.07 -4.40 -13.75
CA SER A 58 -14.34 -3.69 -13.95
C SER A 58 -14.50 -3.19 -15.39
N ARG A 59 -13.43 -2.67 -16.00
CA ARG A 59 -13.45 -2.23 -17.41
C ARG A 59 -13.58 -3.40 -18.38
N ALA A 60 -12.94 -4.54 -18.09
CA ALA A 60 -13.02 -5.73 -18.93
C ALA A 60 -14.42 -6.38 -18.93
N GLN A 61 -15.17 -6.24 -17.83
CA GLN A 61 -16.56 -6.72 -17.71
C GLN A 61 -17.57 -5.87 -18.51
N GLY A 62 -17.13 -4.74 -19.09
CA GLY A 62 -17.97 -3.85 -19.88
C GLY A 62 -18.69 -2.80 -19.03
N GLU A 63 -19.06 -1.69 -19.66
CA GLU A 63 -19.71 -0.58 -18.98
C GLU A 63 -21.17 -0.90 -18.68
N VAL A 64 -21.51 -0.94 -17.40
CA VAL A 64 -22.90 -1.10 -16.95
C VAL A 64 -23.47 0.30 -16.70
N SER A 65 -24.17 0.84 -17.70
CA SER A 65 -24.93 2.08 -17.52
C SER A 65 -26.23 1.75 -16.78
N ARG A 66 -26.27 2.05 -15.49
CA ARG A 66 -27.48 2.03 -14.66
C ARG A 66 -27.67 3.42 -14.07
N SER A 67 -28.92 3.85 -13.95
CA SER A 67 -29.21 5.10 -13.24
C SER A 67 -28.87 4.94 -11.76
N ALA A 68 -28.61 6.05 -11.07
CA ALA A 68 -28.38 6.03 -9.63
C ALA A 68 -29.61 5.44 -8.92
N GLU A 69 -30.82 5.83 -9.32
CA GLU A 69 -32.09 5.32 -8.81
C GLU A 69 -32.19 3.78 -8.92
N ASP A 70 -31.83 3.20 -10.06
CA ASP A 70 -31.88 1.74 -10.25
C ASP A 70 -30.91 1.00 -9.30
N VAL A 71 -29.74 1.59 -9.06
CA VAL A 71 -28.74 1.03 -8.14
C VAL A 71 -29.25 1.06 -6.70
N PHE A 72 -29.84 2.19 -6.27
CA PHE A 72 -30.38 2.32 -4.92
C PHE A 72 -31.58 1.39 -4.69
N SER A 73 -32.51 1.31 -5.65
CA SER A 73 -33.65 0.40 -5.53
C SER A 73 -33.23 -1.08 -5.44
N ALA A 74 -32.22 -1.49 -6.21
CA ALA A 74 -31.68 -2.85 -6.14
C ALA A 74 -31.00 -3.14 -4.80
N LEU A 75 -30.28 -2.17 -4.23
CA LEU A 75 -29.63 -2.30 -2.92
C LEU A 75 -30.66 -2.39 -1.79
N GLU A 76 -31.69 -1.56 -1.80
CA GLU A 76 -32.78 -1.58 -0.80
C GLU A 76 -33.54 -2.91 -0.82
N SER A 77 -33.83 -3.42 -2.00
CA SER A 77 -34.46 -4.73 -2.18
C SER A 77 -33.60 -5.86 -1.61
N LYS A 78 -32.29 -5.83 -1.89
CA LYS A 78 -31.34 -6.82 -1.37
C LYS A 78 -31.18 -6.74 0.14
N LEU A 79 -31.11 -5.54 0.70
CA LEU A 79 -31.01 -5.31 2.14
C LEU A 79 -32.28 -5.80 2.86
N SER A 80 -33.45 -5.47 2.32
CA SER A 80 -34.74 -5.91 2.88
C SER A 80 -34.87 -7.43 2.89
N ALA A 81 -34.43 -8.11 1.82
CA ALA A 81 -34.41 -9.57 1.76
C ALA A 81 -33.46 -10.20 2.82
N LEU A 82 -32.28 -9.60 3.02
CA LEU A 82 -31.31 -10.03 4.04
C LEU A 82 -31.81 -9.81 5.48
N MET A 83 -32.63 -8.78 5.70
CA MET A 83 -33.21 -8.48 7.00
C MET A 83 -34.49 -9.31 7.28
N ALA A 84 -35.18 -9.77 6.24
CA ALA A 84 -36.35 -10.65 6.37
C ALA A 84 -35.99 -12.13 6.63
N ASP A 85 -34.76 -12.54 6.28
CA ASP A 85 -34.20 -13.88 6.54
C ASP A 85 -33.55 -14.00 7.94
N ARG A 86 -33.74 -13.01 8.81
CA ARG A 86 -33.16 -12.93 10.15
C ARG A 86 -34.25 -12.84 11.23
#